data_AF-A0A318J8N7-F1
#
_entry.id   AF-A0A318J8N7-F1
#
_cell.length_a   1.000
_cell.length_b   1.000
_cell.length_c   1.000
_cell.angle_alpha   90.00
_cell.angle_beta   90.00
_cell.angle_gamma   90.00
#
_symmetry.space_group_name_H-M   'P 1'
#
loop_
_entity.id
_entity.type
_entity.pdbx_description
1 polymer ?
#
loop_
_entity_poly.entity_id
_entity_poly.type
_entity_poly.pdbx_seq_one_letter_code
_entity_poly.pdbx_strand_id
1 'polypeptide(L)'
;MKSGTVVRKYALLLALMALLALAVGTSSAASMLDFDIWMRKIDKKIVDVQKRIAQKDDEAAIQSAEEIEDLYLKMENYFIQIKHPEEAVQMSREGKEAAAIISASVRNQDYDKGVLAAVSIARACSACHDNYRPFK
;
A
#
# COMPACT_ATOMS: atom_id res chain seq x y z
N MET A 1 22.26 31.31 44.45
CA MET A 1 21.61 30.02 44.10
C MET A 1 20.68 30.21 42.90
N LYS A 2 21.19 30.23 41.66
CA LYS A 2 20.39 30.29 40.40
C LYS A 2 20.81 29.24 39.36
N SER A 3 21.92 28.51 39.57
CA SER A 3 22.47 27.57 38.58
C SER A 3 21.72 26.24 38.45
N GLY A 4 21.05 25.75 39.50
CA GLY A 4 20.40 24.43 39.49
C GLY A 4 19.16 24.35 38.58
N THR A 5 18.39 25.44 38.49
CA THR A 5 17.21 25.52 37.62
C THR A 5 17.56 25.63 36.14
N VAL A 6 18.72 26.21 35.82
CA VAL A 6 19.21 26.38 34.46
C VAL A 6 19.72 25.04 33.91
N VAL A 7 20.52 24.31 34.69
CA VAL A 7 21.04 22.98 34.32
C VAL A 7 19.92 21.96 34.13
N ARG A 8 18.89 21.99 34.98
CA ARG A 8 17.72 21.09 34.86
C ARG A 8 16.88 21.38 33.61
N LYS A 9 16.77 22.64 33.18
CA LYS A 9 16.07 23.03 31.94
C LYS A 9 16.82 22.56 30.69
N TYR A 10 18.15 22.68 30.67
CA TYR A 10 18.95 22.20 29.55
C TYR A 10 18.96 20.67 29.47
N ALA A 11 19.01 19.97 30.61
CA ALA A 11 18.91 18.52 30.64
C ALA A 11 17.55 18.02 30.10
N LEU A 12 16.45 18.70 30.45
CA LEU A 12 15.11 18.40 29.92
C LEU A 12 14.99 18.67 28.42
N LEU A 13 15.56 19.78 27.93
CA LEU A 13 15.58 20.10 26.50
C LEU A 13 16.40 19.08 25.68
N LEU A 14 17.54 18.63 26.19
CA LEU A 14 18.37 17.62 25.54
C LEU A 14 17.69 16.25 25.53
N ALA A 15 17.02 15.87 26.62
CA ALA A 15 16.23 14.64 26.66
C ALA A 15 15.06 14.67 25.66
N LEU A 16 14.38 15.82 25.55
CA LEU A 16 13.28 15.99 24.59
C LEU A 16 13.78 15.92 23.13
N MET A 17 14.91 16.54 22.81
CA MET A 17 15.52 16.42 21.47
C MET A 17 15.95 15.00 21.13
N ALA A 18 16.51 14.25 22.09
CA ALA A 18 16.88 12.85 21.89
C ALA A 18 15.65 11.96 21.63
N LEU A 19 14.53 12.22 22.33
CA LEU A 19 13.25 11.55 22.08
C LEU A 19 12.65 11.89 20.71
N LEU A 20 12.78 13.14 20.24
CA LEU A 20 12.35 13.51 18.88
C LEU A 20 13.21 12.86 17.79
N ALA A 21 14.52 12.71 18.01
CA ALA A 21 15.42 12.06 17.05
C ALA A 21 15.10 10.56 16.86
N LEU A 22 14.58 9.88 17.90
CA LEU A 22 14.13 8.49 17.83
C LEU A 22 12.77 8.33 17.11
N ALA A 23 11.98 9.40 17.00
CA ALA A 23 10.67 9.38 16.34
C ALA A 23 10.76 9.60 14.82
N VAL A 24 11.93 10.01 14.30
CA VAL A 24 12.17 10.09 12.86
C VAL A 24 12.48 8.67 12.37
N GLY A 25 11.42 7.90 12.08
CA GLY A 25 11.56 6.60 11.46
C GLY A 25 12.41 6.69 10.18
N THR A 26 13.28 5.71 9.97
CA THR A 26 14.09 5.61 8.75
C THR A 26 13.19 5.31 7.56
N SER A 27 12.56 6.32 6.99
CA SER A 27 11.82 6.19 5.74
C SER A 27 12.87 6.06 4.62
N SER A 28 13.21 4.83 4.25
CA SER A 28 13.95 4.59 3.01
C SER A 28 13.01 4.86 1.83
N ALA A 29 13.46 5.65 0.87
CA ALA A 29 12.75 5.79 -0.39
C ALA A 29 12.56 4.39 -1.01
N ALA A 30 11.33 4.09 -1.43
CA ALA A 30 11.04 2.80 -2.05
C ALA A 30 11.85 2.64 -3.33
N SER A 31 12.40 1.45 -3.53
CA SER A 31 13.24 1.13 -4.69
C SER A 31 12.42 0.52 -5.83
N MET A 32 13.01 0.46 -7.03
CA MET A 32 12.45 -0.29 -8.14
C MET A 32 12.29 -1.79 -7.81
N LEU A 33 13.19 -2.35 -6.99
CA LEU A 33 13.07 -3.74 -6.53
C LEU A 33 11.82 -3.93 -5.66
N ASP A 34 11.50 -2.96 -4.80
CA ASP A 34 10.29 -2.99 -3.97
C ASP A 34 9.04 -2.96 -4.86
N PHE A 35 9.01 -2.08 -5.86
CA PHE A 35 7.94 -2.02 -6.85
C PHE A 35 7.70 -3.38 -7.54
N ASP A 36 8.76 -4.02 -8.04
CA ASP A 36 8.67 -5.34 -8.67
C ASP A 36 8.15 -6.42 -7.71
N ILE A 37 8.53 -6.35 -6.43
CA ILE A 37 8.02 -7.26 -5.39
C ILE A 37 6.53 -7.02 -5.17
N TRP A 38 6.08 -5.77 -5.12
CA TRP A 38 4.66 -5.44 -4.92
C TRP A 38 3.81 -5.95 -6.07
N MET A 39 4.24 -5.73 -7.32
CA MET A 39 3.53 -6.22 -8.50
C MET A 39 3.31 -7.74 -8.46
N ARG A 40 4.35 -8.52 -8.14
CA ARG A 40 4.22 -9.98 -8.01
C ARG A 40 3.34 -10.40 -6.82
N LYS A 41 3.31 -9.61 -5.75
CA LYS A 41 2.44 -9.89 -4.59
C LYS A 41 0.99 -9.61 -4.93
N ILE A 42 0.69 -8.51 -5.63
CA ILE A 42 -0.66 -8.17 -6.11
C ILE A 42 -1.20 -9.31 -6.97
N ASP A 43 -0.44 -9.77 -7.97
CA ASP A 43 -0.85 -10.88 -8.85
C ASP A 43 -1.22 -12.15 -8.06
N LYS A 44 -0.37 -12.57 -7.13
CA LYS A 44 -0.65 -13.72 -6.26
C LYS A 44 -1.90 -13.52 -5.39
N LYS A 45 -2.10 -12.31 -4.87
CA LYS A 45 -3.21 -12.01 -3.97
C LYS A 45 -4.54 -11.92 -4.71
N ILE A 46 -4.55 -11.46 -5.96
CA ILE A 46 -5.76 -11.51 -6.81
C ILE A 46 -6.24 -12.95 -6.97
N VAL A 47 -5.33 -13.88 -7.25
CA VAL A 47 -5.65 -15.31 -7.37
C VAL A 47 -6.12 -15.87 -6.03
N ASP A 48 -5.47 -15.50 -4.92
CA ASP A 48 -5.89 -15.94 -3.58
C ASP A 48 -7.29 -15.44 -3.24
N VAL A 49 -7.61 -14.16 -3.44
CA VAL A 49 -8.96 -13.60 -3.25
C VAL A 49 -10.01 -14.44 -3.98
N GLN A 50 -9.82 -14.70 -5.27
CA GLN A 50 -10.80 -15.47 -6.06
C GLN A 50 -10.97 -16.90 -5.50
N LYS A 51 -9.87 -17.54 -5.10
CA LYS A 51 -9.90 -18.85 -4.46
C LYS A 51 -10.64 -18.81 -3.12
N ARG A 52 -10.39 -17.82 -2.27
CA ARG A 52 -11.03 -17.67 -0.95
C ARG A 52 -12.52 -17.41 -1.08
N ILE A 53 -12.93 -16.55 -2.02
CA ILE A 53 -14.34 -16.33 -2.33
C ILE A 53 -15.01 -17.65 -2.77
N ALA A 54 -14.38 -18.43 -3.66
CA ALA A 54 -14.92 -19.73 -4.09
C ALA A 54 -15.02 -20.73 -2.92
N GLN A 55 -14.15 -20.63 -1.92
CA GLN A 55 -14.16 -21.43 -0.70
C GLN A 55 -15.10 -20.90 0.39
N LYS A 56 -15.74 -19.73 0.17
CA LYS A 56 -16.50 -18.98 1.19
C LYS A 56 -15.69 -18.69 2.45
N ASP A 57 -14.40 -18.46 2.28
CA ASP A 57 -13.47 -18.05 3.33
C ASP A 57 -13.40 -16.51 3.36
N ASP A 58 -14.47 -15.91 3.88
CA ASP A 58 -14.71 -14.46 3.80
C ASP A 58 -13.60 -13.66 4.50
N GLU A 59 -13.13 -14.12 5.66
CA GLU A 59 -12.07 -13.47 6.42
C GLU A 59 -10.75 -13.44 5.62
N ALA A 60 -10.33 -14.59 5.07
CA ALA A 60 -9.09 -14.64 4.28
C ALA A 60 -9.21 -13.90 2.94
N ALA A 61 -10.40 -13.86 2.35
CA ALA A 61 -10.66 -13.07 1.14
C ALA A 61 -10.51 -11.57 1.42
N ILE A 62 -11.11 -11.09 2.51
CA ILE A 62 -11.00 -9.68 2.96
C ILE A 62 -9.55 -9.34 3.29
N GLN A 63 -8.85 -10.18 4.05
CA GLN A 63 -7.44 -9.95 4.40
C GLN A 63 -6.57 -9.83 3.14
N SER A 64 -6.80 -10.71 2.15
CA SER A 64 -6.04 -10.66 0.90
C SER A 64 -6.35 -9.41 0.08
N ALA A 65 -7.59 -8.92 0.10
CA ALA A 65 -7.97 -7.68 -0.55
C ALA A 65 -7.37 -6.44 0.13
N GLU A 66 -7.37 -6.39 1.46
CA GLU A 66 -6.72 -5.32 2.24
C GLU A 66 -5.20 -5.29 1.98
N GLU A 67 -4.56 -6.46 1.84
CA GLU A 67 -3.14 -6.52 1.42
C GLU A 67 -2.91 -5.96 0.00
N ILE A 68 -3.84 -6.16 -0.94
CA ILE A 68 -3.75 -5.57 -2.28
C ILE A 68 -3.89 -4.04 -2.20
N GLU A 69 -4.83 -3.55 -1.40
CA GLU A 69 -5.05 -2.12 -1.16
C GLU A 69 -3.76 -1.43 -0.66
N ASP A 70 -3.11 -2.03 0.35
CA ASP A 70 -1.84 -1.55 0.91
C ASP A 70 -0.70 -1.53 -0.12
N LEU A 71 -0.65 -2.51 -1.02
CA LEU A 71 0.37 -2.57 -2.07
C LEU A 71 0.14 -1.47 -3.11
N TYR A 72 -1.11 -1.20 -3.49
CA TYR A 72 -1.43 -0.09 -4.38
C TYR A 72 -1.15 1.27 -3.75
N LEU A 73 -1.37 1.44 -2.44
CA LEU A 73 -0.98 2.66 -1.74
C LEU A 73 0.55 2.86 -1.77
N LYS A 74 1.33 1.79 -1.64
CA LYS A 74 2.80 1.86 -1.78
C LYS A 74 3.20 2.24 -3.21
N MET A 75 2.54 1.69 -4.22
CA MET A 75 2.77 2.06 -5.63
C MET A 75 2.41 3.52 -5.92
N GLU A 76 1.26 4.01 -5.42
CA GLU A 76 0.84 5.40 -5.53
C GLU A 76 1.93 6.33 -4.98
N ASN A 77 2.38 6.08 -3.75
CA ASN A 77 3.43 6.86 -3.11
C ASN A 77 4.77 6.79 -3.87
N TYR A 78 5.13 5.62 -4.40
CA TYR A 78 6.34 5.45 -5.20
C TYR A 78 6.30 6.32 -6.46
N PHE A 79 5.21 6.27 -7.24
CA PHE A 79 5.08 7.07 -8.46
C PHE A 79 5.10 8.58 -8.18
N ILE A 80 4.48 9.03 -7.07
CA ILE A 80 4.57 10.41 -6.61
C ILE A 80 6.02 10.78 -6.27
N GLN A 81 6.73 9.94 -5.53
CA GLN A 81 8.11 10.20 -5.09
C GLN A 81 9.08 10.35 -6.28
N ILE A 82 8.96 9.48 -7.28
CA ILE A 82 9.82 9.53 -8.47
C ILE A 82 9.33 10.52 -9.53
N LYS A 83 8.23 11.25 -9.26
CA LYS A 83 7.59 12.21 -10.18
C LYS A 83 7.22 11.58 -11.53
N HIS A 84 6.70 10.36 -11.50
CA HIS A 84 6.18 9.68 -12.68
C HIS A 84 4.92 10.40 -13.21
N PRO A 85 4.55 10.26 -14.49
CA PRO A 85 3.27 10.73 -15.02
C PRO A 85 2.07 10.44 -14.11
N GLU A 86 1.14 11.42 -14.01
CA GLU A 86 -0.05 11.35 -13.15
C GLU A 86 -0.93 10.14 -13.48
N GLU A 87 -0.92 9.68 -14.74
CA GLU A 87 -1.64 8.48 -15.15
C GLU A 87 -1.22 7.23 -14.36
N ALA A 88 0.06 7.10 -14.00
CA ALA A 88 0.54 5.97 -13.19
C ALA A 88 0.10 6.08 -11.71
N VAL A 89 0.03 7.30 -11.19
CA VAL A 89 -0.52 7.60 -9.87
C VAL A 89 -2.01 7.25 -9.85
N GLN A 90 -2.74 7.68 -10.88
CA GLN A 90 -4.17 7.44 -11.05
C GLN A 90 -4.49 5.94 -11.19
N MET A 91 -3.73 5.20 -12.00
CA MET A 91 -3.86 3.74 -12.08
C MET A 91 -3.64 3.05 -10.73
N SER A 92 -2.70 3.56 -9.91
CA SER A 92 -2.49 3.01 -8.56
C SER A 92 -3.69 3.28 -7.64
N ARG A 93 -4.32 4.45 -7.74
CA ARG A 93 -5.55 4.77 -7.00
C ARG A 93 -6.72 3.90 -7.41
N GLU A 94 -6.89 3.66 -8.71
CA GLU A 94 -7.95 2.80 -9.24
C GLU A 94 -7.78 1.35 -8.78
N GLY A 95 -6.55 0.83 -8.76
CA GLY A 95 -6.25 -0.49 -8.20
C GLY A 95 -6.59 -0.58 -6.71
N LYS A 96 -6.26 0.46 -5.94
CA LYS A 96 -6.62 0.58 -4.51
C LYS A 96 -8.14 0.56 -4.31
N GLU A 97 -8.88 1.34 -5.09
CA GLU A 97 -10.35 1.40 -5.01
C GLU A 97 -10.99 0.05 -5.38
N ALA A 98 -10.50 -0.61 -6.42
CA ALA A 98 -10.96 -1.94 -6.79
C ALA A 98 -10.70 -2.97 -5.68
N ALA A 99 -9.56 -2.88 -4.98
CA ALA A 99 -9.26 -3.73 -3.83
C ALA A 99 -10.24 -3.49 -2.67
N ALA A 100 -10.54 -2.23 -2.35
CA ALA A 100 -11.54 -1.88 -1.34
C ALA A 100 -12.95 -2.39 -1.72
N ILE A 101 -13.30 -2.36 -3.01
CA ILE A 101 -14.57 -2.93 -3.51
C ILE A 101 -14.63 -4.44 -3.24
N ILE A 102 -13.52 -5.19 -3.37
CA ILE A 102 -13.50 -6.62 -3.05
C ILE A 102 -13.90 -6.83 -1.59
N SER A 103 -13.21 -6.18 -0.65
CA SER A 103 -13.48 -6.30 0.79
C SER A 103 -14.93 -5.94 1.11
N ALA A 104 -15.42 -4.81 0.57
CA ALA A 104 -16.80 -4.38 0.78
C ALA A 104 -17.82 -5.37 0.20
N SER A 105 -17.54 -5.97 -0.96
CA SER A 105 -18.44 -6.91 -1.61
C SER A 105 -18.51 -8.24 -0.85
N VAL A 106 -17.36 -8.76 -0.39
CA VAL A 106 -17.30 -9.97 0.46
C VAL A 106 -18.04 -9.75 1.77
N ARG A 107 -17.85 -8.61 2.45
CA ARG A 107 -18.58 -8.27 3.69
C ARG A 107 -20.10 -8.24 3.50
N ASN A 108 -20.57 -7.87 2.30
CA ASN A 108 -21.98 -7.84 1.93
C ASN A 108 -22.46 -9.13 1.24
N GLN A 109 -21.62 -10.17 1.19
CA GLN A 109 -21.89 -11.45 0.51
C GLN A 109 -22.20 -11.31 -0.99
N ASP A 110 -21.79 -10.20 -1.61
CA ASP A 110 -21.84 -9.95 -3.05
C ASP A 110 -20.56 -10.50 -3.71
N TYR A 111 -20.44 -11.82 -3.68
CA TYR A 111 -19.23 -12.52 -4.13
C TYR A 111 -18.93 -12.30 -5.62
N ASP A 112 -19.97 -12.20 -6.46
CA ASP A 112 -19.82 -11.95 -7.89
C ASP A 112 -19.17 -10.58 -8.15
N LYS A 113 -19.63 -9.54 -7.45
CA LYS A 113 -19.00 -8.21 -7.53
C LYS A 113 -17.56 -8.24 -7.01
N GLY A 114 -17.29 -8.99 -5.94
CA GLY A 114 -15.93 -9.19 -5.43
C GLY A 114 -15.00 -9.84 -6.47
N VAL A 115 -15.46 -10.89 -7.15
CA VAL A 115 -14.69 -11.55 -8.22
C VAL A 115 -14.49 -10.62 -9.42
N LEU A 116 -15.51 -9.89 -9.84
CA LEU A 116 -15.40 -8.93 -10.96
C LEU A 116 -14.40 -7.81 -10.66
N ALA A 117 -14.35 -7.31 -9.42
CA ALA A 117 -13.33 -6.35 -9.00
C ALA A 117 -11.93 -6.97 -9.00
N ALA A 118 -11.77 -8.23 -8.54
CA ALA A 118 -10.47 -8.92 -8.64
C ALA A 118 -10.01 -9.09 -10.10
N VAL A 119 -10.94 -9.37 -11.02
CA VAL A 119 -10.67 -9.48 -12.47
C VAL A 119 -10.31 -8.12 -13.07
N SER A 120 -10.94 -7.02 -12.65
CA SER A 120 -10.61 -5.69 -13.16
C SER A 120 -9.18 -5.29 -12.79
N ILE A 121 -8.73 -5.62 -11.57
CA ILE A 121 -7.34 -5.42 -11.15
C ILE A 121 -6.39 -6.21 -12.06
N ALA A 122 -6.67 -7.49 -12.33
CA ALA A 122 -5.83 -8.30 -13.23
C ALA A 122 -5.71 -7.70 -14.65
N ARG A 123 -6.78 -7.12 -15.19
CA ARG A 123 -6.78 -6.42 -16.49
C ARG A 123 -6.01 -5.10 -16.43
N ALA A 124 -6.11 -4.38 -15.32
CA ALA A 124 -5.34 -3.15 -15.12
C ALA A 124 -3.83 -3.44 -15.07
N CYS A 125 -3.42 -4.59 -14.50
CA CYS A 125 -2.02 -5.03 -14.53
C CYS A 125 -1.48 -5.15 -15.96
N SER A 126 -2.22 -5.77 -16.88
CA SER A 126 -1.79 -5.87 -18.28
C SER A 126 -1.72 -4.50 -18.96
N ALA A 127 -2.73 -3.65 -18.76
CA ALA A 127 -2.76 -2.31 -19.36
C ALA A 127 -1.63 -1.41 -18.83
N CYS A 128 -1.28 -1.52 -17.54
CA CYS A 128 -0.16 -0.80 -16.96
C CYS A 128 1.18 -1.32 -17.50
N HIS A 129 1.33 -2.64 -17.66
CA HIS A 129 2.54 -3.23 -18.23
C HIS A 129 2.78 -2.80 -19.68
N ASP A 130 1.74 -2.69 -20.50
CA ASP A 130 1.88 -2.28 -21.90
C ASP A 130 2.35 -0.81 -22.04
N ASN A 131 1.97 0.05 -21.11
CA ASN A 131 2.20 1.50 -21.19
C ASN A 131 3.38 2.00 -20.34
N TYR A 132 3.61 1.37 -19.17
CA TYR A 132 4.47 1.92 -18.12
C TYR A 132 5.42 0.90 -17.51
N ARG A 133 5.52 -0.33 -18.08
CA ARG A 133 6.64 -1.19 -17.72
C ARG A 133 7.91 -0.37 -17.97
N PRO A 134 8.78 -0.17 -16.97
CA PRO A 134 9.93 0.72 -17.10
C PRO A 134 10.96 0.30 -18.16
N PHE A 135 10.72 -0.80 -18.89
CA PHE A 135 11.61 -1.36 -19.90
C PHE A 135 10.85 -2.01 -21.07
N LYS A 136 11.05 -1.46 -22.27
CA LYS A 136 11.71 -2.24 -23.32
C LYS A 136 13.22 -2.17 -23.10
#